data_AF-X1GRE6-F1
#
_entry.id   AF-X1GRE6-F1
#
_cell.length_a   1.000
_cell.length_b   1.000
_cell.length_c   1.000
_cell.angle_alpha   90.00
_cell.angle_beta   90.00
_cell.angle_gamma   90.00
#
_symmetry.space_group_name_H-M   'P 1'
#
loop_
_entity.id
_entity.type
_entity.pdbx_description
1 polymer ?
#
loop_
_entity_poly.entity_id
_entity_poly.type
_entity_poly.pdbx_seq_one_letter_code
_entity_poly.pdbx_strand_id
1 'polypeptide(L)'
;MKEAKKKVYKDEKGNASIEAKAIEAVMRLASAELVKRSERKIMRQTFSAGAFVKPLFLSIGKKKHDLLRKDIVTRGTGDKVTRVPTYRPQFDKWDVKGTIDLIGIEPDFARQALELAGLRFGLYGYRPKFGRFIVKKFLEVKK
;
A
#
# COMPACT_ATOMS: atom_id res chain seq x y z
N MET A 1 -18.16 -16.30 1.94
CA MET A 1 -16.98 -16.74 1.15
C MET A 1 -16.83 -16.06 -0.22
N LYS A 2 -17.89 -15.86 -1.02
CA LYS A 2 -17.78 -15.22 -2.36
C LYS A 2 -17.29 -13.76 -2.35
N GLU A 3 -17.63 -12.96 -1.32
CA GLU A 3 -17.19 -11.55 -1.23
C GLU A 3 -15.69 -11.36 -1.03
N ALA A 4 -15.03 -12.23 -0.25
CA ALA A 4 -13.61 -12.06 0.06
C ALA A 4 -12.71 -12.30 -1.15
N LYS A 5 -13.12 -13.20 -2.07
CA LYS A 5 -12.39 -13.46 -3.32
C LYS A 5 -12.41 -12.28 -4.29
N LYS A 6 -13.43 -11.42 -4.24
CA LYS A 6 -13.53 -10.21 -5.08
C LYS A 6 -12.63 -9.06 -4.60
N LYS A 7 -12.12 -9.12 -3.38
CA LYS A 7 -11.33 -8.05 -2.74
C LYS A 7 -9.82 -8.28 -2.78
N VAL A 8 -9.37 -9.40 -3.35
CA VAL A 8 -7.94 -9.69 -3.55
C VAL A 8 -7.59 -9.30 -4.98
N TYR A 9 -6.66 -8.37 -5.13
CA TYR A 9 -6.05 -8.09 -6.42
C TYR A 9 -5.24 -9.31 -6.87
N LYS A 10 -5.31 -9.61 -8.16
CA LYS A 10 -4.59 -10.74 -8.74
C LYS A 10 -3.64 -10.27 -9.82
N ASP A 11 -2.48 -10.91 -9.90
CA ASP A 11 -1.61 -10.78 -11.06
C ASP A 11 -2.18 -11.57 -12.26
N GLU A 12 -1.55 -11.42 -13.42
CA GLU A 12 -1.90 -12.15 -14.66
C GLU A 12 -1.83 -13.68 -14.49
N LYS A 13 -1.10 -14.17 -13.49
CA LYS A 13 -0.93 -15.58 -13.15
C LYS A 13 -1.95 -16.07 -12.10
N GLY A 14 -2.87 -15.21 -11.67
CA GLY A 14 -3.92 -15.49 -10.69
C GLY A 14 -3.45 -15.55 -9.23
N ASN A 15 -2.22 -15.13 -8.92
CA ASN A 15 -1.71 -15.00 -7.56
C ASN A 15 -2.20 -13.70 -6.93
N ALA A 16 -2.33 -13.68 -5.61
CA ALA A 16 -2.58 -12.45 -4.88
C ALA A 16 -1.46 -11.43 -5.12
N SER A 17 -1.83 -10.19 -5.40
CA SER A 17 -0.90 -9.13 -5.72
C SER A 17 -1.20 -7.87 -4.91
N ILE A 18 -0.18 -7.02 -4.80
CA ILE A 18 -0.25 -5.65 -4.31
C ILE A 18 -0.17 -4.74 -5.53
N GLU A 19 -1.11 -3.81 -5.65
CA GLU A 19 -1.08 -2.81 -6.69
C GLU A 19 0.03 -1.79 -6.44
N ALA A 20 0.79 -1.48 -7.48
CA ALA A 20 1.78 -0.41 -7.50
C ALA A 20 1.22 0.90 -6.93
N LYS A 21 0.01 1.27 -7.35
CA LYS A 21 -0.69 2.49 -6.89
C LYS A 21 -0.90 2.52 -5.38
N ALA A 22 -1.05 1.37 -4.73
CA ALA A 22 -1.19 1.32 -3.27
C ALA A 22 0.12 1.74 -2.59
N ILE A 23 1.27 1.31 -3.12
CA ILE A 23 2.61 1.69 -2.65
C ILE A 23 2.88 3.17 -2.95
N GLU A 24 2.60 3.62 -4.18
CA GLU A 24 2.74 5.03 -4.57
C GLU A 24 1.92 5.97 -3.67
N ALA A 25 0.67 5.59 -3.38
CA ALA A 25 -0.22 6.38 -2.54
C ALA A 25 0.31 6.54 -1.11
N VAL A 26 0.88 5.48 -0.52
CA VAL A 26 1.42 5.56 0.85
C VAL A 26 2.76 6.27 0.89
N MET A 27 3.62 6.11 -0.13
CA MET A 27 4.87 6.87 -0.26
C MET A 27 4.59 8.36 -0.38
N ARG A 28 3.58 8.75 -1.15
CA ARG A 28 3.13 10.14 -1.28
C ARG A 28 2.69 10.74 0.06
N LEU A 29 1.95 9.97 0.87
CA LEU A 29 1.53 10.44 2.19
C LEU A 29 2.72 10.54 3.16
N ALA A 30 3.65 9.58 3.08
CA ALA A 30 4.85 9.55 3.89
C ALA A 30 5.84 10.67 3.55
N SER A 31 6.03 10.99 2.28
CA SER A 31 6.92 12.07 1.84
C SER A 31 6.50 13.43 2.41
N ALA A 32 5.20 13.65 2.56
CA ALA A 32 4.65 14.84 3.19
C ALA A 32 4.98 14.96 4.69
N GLU A 33 5.30 13.88 5.38
CA GLU A 33 5.68 13.91 6.80
C GLU A 33 7.18 14.10 7.00
N LEU A 34 8.00 13.92 5.96
CA LEU A 34 9.45 14.13 6.00
C LEU A 34 9.86 15.60 5.80
N VAL A 35 8.92 16.46 5.39
CA VAL A 35 9.19 17.87 5.08
C VAL A 35 8.42 18.82 5.99
N LYS A 36 8.76 20.11 5.94
CA LYS A 36 8.06 21.16 6.68
C LYS A 36 6.60 21.24 6.25
N ARG A 37 5.74 21.71 7.16
CA ARG A 37 4.29 21.77 6.95
C ARG A 37 3.88 22.54 5.68
N SER A 38 4.62 23.59 5.33
CA SER A 38 4.41 24.40 4.12
C SER A 38 4.65 23.63 2.82
N GLU A 39 5.62 22.71 2.82
CA GLU A 39 6.09 22.01 1.61
C GLU A 39 5.32 20.71 1.35
N ARG A 40 4.49 20.27 2.29
CA ARG A 40 3.75 18.99 2.21
C ARG A 40 2.93 18.82 0.94
N LYS A 41 2.26 19.88 0.49
CA LYS A 41 1.42 19.84 -0.72
C LYS A 41 2.28 19.62 -1.96
N ILE A 42 3.37 20.38 -2.08
CA ILE A 42 4.33 20.29 -3.18
C ILE A 42 4.95 18.89 -3.19
N MET A 43 5.41 18.40 -2.05
CA MET A 43 6.08 17.10 -1.97
C MET A 43 5.15 15.93 -2.34
N ARG A 44 3.85 16.02 -2.01
CA ARG A 44 2.84 15.04 -2.49
C ARG A 44 2.69 15.09 -4.00
N GLN A 45 2.71 16.27 -4.60
CA GLN A 45 2.61 16.42 -6.06
C GLN A 45 3.87 15.91 -6.74
N THR A 46 5.06 16.20 -6.22
CA THR A 46 6.33 15.68 -6.71
C THR A 46 6.34 14.15 -6.72
N PHE A 47 5.95 13.50 -5.61
CA PHE A 47 5.86 12.04 -5.56
C PHE A 47 4.81 11.47 -6.52
N SER A 48 3.67 12.14 -6.68
CA SER A 48 2.66 11.73 -7.66
C SER A 48 3.13 11.80 -9.11
N ALA A 49 4.04 12.73 -9.43
CA ALA A 49 4.56 12.92 -10.78
C ALA A 49 5.89 12.19 -11.03
N GLY A 50 6.62 11.82 -9.97
CA GLY A 50 8.00 11.38 -10.07
C GLY A 50 8.30 10.00 -9.50
N ALA A 51 7.38 9.34 -8.79
CA ALA A 51 7.62 8.00 -8.25
C ALA A 51 6.63 6.98 -8.86
N PHE A 52 7.15 6.09 -9.71
CA PHE A 52 6.34 5.07 -10.38
C PHE A 52 6.81 3.67 -10.00
N VAL A 53 5.92 2.87 -9.44
CA VAL A 53 6.25 1.50 -9.02
C VAL A 53 5.92 0.52 -10.14
N LYS A 54 6.88 -0.35 -10.46
CA LYS A 54 6.74 -1.41 -11.46
C LYS A 54 7.09 -2.78 -10.85
N PRO A 55 6.42 -3.86 -11.26
CA PRO A 55 5.26 -3.92 -12.17
C PRO A 55 3.97 -3.40 -11.52
N LEU A 56 2.91 -3.15 -12.31
CA LEU A 56 1.61 -2.64 -11.82
C LEU A 56 1.00 -3.52 -10.72
N PHE A 57 1.25 -4.82 -10.77
CA PHE A 57 0.85 -5.79 -9.76
C PHE A 57 2.08 -6.52 -9.23
N LEU A 58 2.47 -6.22 -8.00
CA LEU A 58 3.54 -6.91 -7.32
C LEU A 58 2.99 -8.22 -6.72
N SER A 59 3.41 -9.34 -7.30
CA SER A 59 2.92 -10.65 -6.88
C SER A 59 3.45 -11.04 -5.50
N ILE A 60 2.56 -11.50 -4.62
CA ILE A 60 2.90 -12.08 -3.29
C ILE A 60 3.35 -13.54 -3.44
N GLY A 61 3.19 -14.15 -4.62
CA GLY A 61 3.52 -15.56 -4.86
C GLY A 61 2.58 -16.58 -4.20
N LYS A 62 1.50 -16.11 -3.56
CA LYS A 62 0.47 -16.96 -2.94
C LYS A 62 -0.86 -16.83 -3.68
N LYS A 63 -1.53 -17.95 -3.95
CA LYS A 63 -2.87 -17.97 -4.59
C LYS A 63 -4.03 -17.81 -3.62
N LYS A 64 -3.85 -18.18 -2.35
CA LYS A 64 -4.88 -18.13 -1.30
C LYS A 64 -4.42 -17.23 -0.15
N HIS A 65 -5.39 -16.55 0.46
CA HIS A 65 -5.19 -15.82 1.71
C HIS A 65 -5.01 -16.80 2.86
N ASP A 66 -4.20 -16.42 3.84
CA ASP A 66 -3.90 -17.28 5.00
C ASP A 66 -5.13 -17.35 5.93
N LEU A 67 -5.81 -16.22 6.13
CA LEU A 67 -6.96 -16.11 7.02
C LEU A 67 -8.09 -15.28 6.41
N LEU A 68 -9.33 -15.55 6.86
CA LEU A 68 -10.49 -14.71 6.62
C LEU A 68 -10.83 -13.97 7.90
N ARG A 69 -10.47 -12.69 7.94
CA ARG A 69 -10.83 -11.83 9.07
C ARG A 69 -12.30 -11.42 8.95
N LYS A 70 -13.08 -11.71 9.99
CA LYS A 70 -14.45 -11.21 10.14
C LYS A 70 -14.39 -9.84 10.81
N ASP A 71 -14.67 -8.78 10.07
CA ASP A 71 -14.77 -7.44 10.61
C ASP A 71 -16.24 -7.00 10.66
N ILE A 72 -16.58 -6.14 11.60
CA ILE A 72 -17.86 -5.43 11.59
C ILE A 72 -17.60 -4.06 10.99
N VAL A 73 -18.23 -3.78 9.84
CA VAL A 73 -18.17 -2.49 9.18
C VAL A 73 -19.46 -1.74 9.46
N THR A 74 -19.32 -0.56 10.04
CA THR A 74 -20.42 0.37 10.25
C THR A 74 -20.71 1.07 8.93
N ARG A 75 -21.94 0.95 8.42
CA ARG A 75 -22.42 1.67 7.23
C ARG A 75 -23.55 2.62 7.64
N GLY A 76 -23.52 3.83 7.11
CA GLY A 76 -24.48 4.89 7.42
C GLY A 76 -23.91 5.98 8.34
N THR A 77 -24.68 7.06 8.48
CA THR A 77 -24.34 8.26 9.25
C THR A 77 -25.54 8.65 10.11
N GLY A 78 -25.33 9.19 11.31
CA GLY A 78 -26.42 9.58 12.22
C GLY A 78 -27.14 8.37 12.82
N ASP A 79 -28.47 8.38 12.86
CA ASP A 79 -29.27 7.33 13.53
C ASP A 79 -29.47 6.05 12.70
N LYS A 80 -29.14 6.07 11.41
CA LYS A 80 -29.26 4.91 10.50
C LYS A 80 -27.94 4.16 10.39
N VAL A 81 -27.45 3.65 11.52
CA VAL A 81 -26.20 2.89 11.60
C VAL A 81 -26.46 1.40 11.44
N THR A 82 -26.04 0.82 10.33
CA THR A 82 -26.11 -0.63 10.12
C THR A 82 -24.74 -1.25 10.32
N ARG A 83 -24.63 -2.21 11.24
CA ARG A 83 -23.41 -3.00 11.48
C ARG A 83 -23.42 -4.22 10.57
N VAL A 84 -22.60 -4.21 9.52
CA VAL A 84 -22.54 -5.29 8.54
C VAL A 84 -21.29 -6.15 8.77
N PRO A 85 -21.43 -7.45 9.07
CA PRO A 85 -20.29 -8.36 9.12
C PRO A 85 -19.69 -8.51 7.73
N THR A 86 -18.44 -8.10 7.57
CA THR A 86 -17.67 -8.13 6.33
C THR A 86 -16.47 -9.05 6.49
N TYR A 87 -16.31 -10.01 5.58
CA TYR A 87 -15.14 -10.86 5.55
C TYR A 87 -14.05 -10.26 4.66
N ARG A 88 -12.82 -10.18 5.16
CA ARG A 88 -11.66 -9.72 4.41
C ARG A 88 -10.54 -10.75 4.38
N PRO A 89 -9.90 -10.93 3.22
CA PRO A 89 -8.72 -11.78 3.10
C PRO A 89 -7.54 -11.14 3.84
N GLN A 90 -6.82 -11.93 4.63
CA GLN A 90 -5.61 -11.54 5.33
C GLN A 90 -4.44 -12.43 4.92
N PHE A 91 -3.31 -11.81 4.65
CA PHE A 91 -2.02 -12.46 4.44
C PHE A 91 -1.14 -12.10 5.62
N ASP A 92 -0.77 -13.08 6.44
CA ASP A 92 -0.01 -12.82 7.68
C ASP A 92 1.46 -12.53 7.37
N LYS A 93 1.98 -13.19 6.34
CA LYS A 93 3.33 -12.97 5.83
C LYS A 93 3.29 -12.87 4.31
N TRP A 94 3.85 -11.79 3.81
CA TRP A 94 4.02 -11.51 2.39
C TRP A 94 5.37 -10.85 2.17
N ASP A 95 5.92 -11.06 0.98
CA ASP A 95 7.13 -10.42 0.48
C ASP A 95 6.85 -10.07 -0.98
N VAL A 96 7.27 -8.89 -1.41
CA VAL A 96 7.10 -8.43 -2.79
C VAL A 96 8.38 -7.75 -3.24
N LYS A 97 8.67 -7.90 -4.52
CA LYS A 97 9.80 -7.26 -5.17
C LYS A 97 9.29 -6.44 -6.34
N GLY A 98 9.85 -5.26 -6.51
CA GLY A 98 9.53 -4.34 -7.58
C GLY A 98 10.65 -3.33 -7.76
N THR A 99 10.50 -2.49 -8.78
CA THR A 99 11.38 -1.37 -9.08
C THR A 99 10.57 -0.07 -8.92
N ILE A 100 11.25 1.00 -8.52
CA ILE A 100 10.66 2.32 -8.43
C ILE A 100 11.44 3.22 -9.39
N ASP A 101 10.77 3.69 -10.43
CA ASP A 101 11.33 4.68 -11.33
C ASP A 101 11.14 6.06 -10.67
N LEU A 102 12.26 6.77 -10.45
CA LEU A 102 12.29 8.07 -9.80
C LEU A 102 12.66 9.16 -10.80
N ILE A 103 11.85 10.21 -10.89
CA ILE A 103 12.06 11.39 -11.74
C ILE A 103 12.07 12.63 -10.86
N GLY A 104 13.23 13.29 -10.76
CA GLY A 104 13.39 14.51 -9.94
C GLY A 104 13.27 14.28 -8.43
N ILE A 105 13.40 13.03 -7.97
CA ILE A 105 13.38 12.64 -6.55
C ILE A 105 14.69 11.94 -6.24
N GLU A 106 15.35 12.38 -5.17
CA GLU A 106 16.59 11.75 -4.71
C GLU A 106 16.32 10.33 -4.20
N PRO A 107 17.14 9.33 -4.58
CA PRO A 107 16.95 7.94 -4.16
C PRO A 107 16.89 7.75 -2.65
N ASP A 108 17.72 8.46 -1.88
CA ASP A 108 17.68 8.34 -0.41
C ASP A 108 16.38 8.91 0.17
N PHE A 109 15.89 10.03 -0.35
CA PHE A 109 14.61 10.58 0.07
C PHE A 109 13.44 9.63 -0.25
N ALA A 110 13.48 8.98 -1.41
CA ALA A 110 12.50 7.95 -1.78
C ALA A 110 12.57 6.73 -0.84
N ARG A 111 13.77 6.30 -0.46
CA ARG A 111 13.98 5.21 0.52
C ARG A 111 13.37 5.58 1.89
N GLN A 112 13.68 6.77 2.41
CA GLN A 112 13.10 7.25 3.67
C GLN A 112 11.57 7.32 3.62
N ALA A 113 11.01 7.81 2.51
CA ALA A 113 9.57 7.87 2.31
C ALA A 113 8.94 6.47 2.29
N LEU A 114 9.58 5.49 1.66
CA LEU A 114 9.11 4.11 1.60
C LEU A 114 9.15 3.42 2.98
N GLU A 115 10.22 3.61 3.74
CA GLU A 115 10.35 3.10 5.11
C GLU A 115 9.28 3.69 6.03
N LEU A 116 9.09 5.02 5.98
CA LEU A 116 8.07 5.71 6.76
C LEU A 116 6.65 5.31 6.33
N ALA A 117 6.42 5.05 5.04
CA ALA A 117 5.15 4.56 4.52
C ALA A 117 4.77 3.22 5.16
N GLY A 118 5.72 2.29 5.24
CA GLY A 118 5.53 0.99 5.88
C GLY A 118 5.27 1.09 7.38
N LEU A 119 5.97 1.98 8.08
CA LEU A 119 5.85 2.16 9.52
C LEU A 119 4.56 2.88 9.95
N ARG A 120 4.20 3.97 9.26
CA ARG A 120 3.17 4.92 9.75
C ARG A 120 1.83 4.77 9.04
N PHE A 121 1.82 4.48 7.74
CA PHE A 121 0.61 4.51 6.93
C PHE A 121 0.08 3.10 6.64
N GLY A 122 0.92 2.23 6.09
CA GLY A 122 0.53 0.90 5.65
C GLY A 122 -0.39 0.90 4.42
N LEU A 123 -0.39 -0.22 3.69
CA LEU A 123 -1.14 -0.38 2.44
C LEU A 123 -2.65 -0.52 2.65
N TYR A 124 -3.43 -0.04 1.69
CA TYR A 124 -4.90 -0.19 1.62
C TYR A 124 -5.69 0.30 2.85
N GLY A 125 -5.08 1.21 3.62
CA GLY A 125 -5.56 1.85 4.86
C GLY A 125 -7.01 1.59 5.27
N TYR A 126 -7.26 0.43 5.89
CA TYR A 126 -8.58 0.07 6.41
C TYR A 126 -8.71 0.32 7.92
N ARG A 127 -7.63 0.15 8.69
CA ARG A 127 -7.58 0.31 10.15
C ARG A 127 -6.20 0.82 10.57
N PRO A 128 -6.08 1.40 11.78
CA PRO A 128 -4.77 1.69 12.36
C PRO A 128 -3.86 0.45 12.32
N LYS A 129 -2.63 0.61 11.81
CA LYS A 129 -1.62 -0.44 11.64
C LYS A 129 -1.89 -1.51 10.56
N PHE A 130 -2.97 -1.40 9.77
CA PHE A 130 -3.21 -2.34 8.68
C PHE A 130 -2.21 -2.14 7.53
N GLY A 131 -1.77 -3.23 6.91
CA GLY A 131 -0.91 -3.19 5.73
C GLY A 131 0.49 -2.62 5.98
N ARG A 132 0.94 -2.55 7.25
CA ARG A 132 2.32 -2.16 7.57
C ARG A 132 3.32 -3.13 6.97
N PHE A 133 4.47 -2.60 6.62
CA PHE A 133 5.57 -3.36 6.03
C PHE A 133 6.91 -2.76 6.43
N ILE A 134 7.97 -3.52 6.21
CA ILE A 134 9.35 -3.10 6.42
C ILE A 134 10.08 -3.27 5.10
N VAL A 135 10.88 -2.29 4.73
CA VAL A 135 11.75 -2.37 3.56
C VAL A 135 12.96 -3.23 3.93
N LYS A 136 13.06 -4.43 3.35
CA LYS A 136 14.19 -5.34 3.62
C LYS A 136 15.46 -4.92 2.88
N LYS A 137 15.32 -4.42 1.66
CA LYS A 137 16.43 -4.06 0.79
C LYS A 137 15.99 -2.97 -0.18
N PHE A 138 16.77 -1.91 -0.28
CA PHE A 138 16.59 -0.84 -1.26
C PHE A 138 17.94 -0.65 -1.94
N LEU A 139 18.00 -0.89 -3.25
CA LEU A 139 19.21 -0.76 -4.06
C LEU A 139 18.94 0.18 -5.21
N GLU A 140 19.89 1.06 -5.48
CA GLU A 140 19.88 1.85 -6.71
C GLU A 140 20.25 0.93 -7.88
N VAL A 141 19.36 0.83 -8.85
CA VAL A 141 19.61 0.11 -10.10
C VAL A 141 19.82 1.18 -11.17
N LYS A 142 21.09 1.49 -11.46
CA LYS A 142 21.42 2.34 -12.60
C LYS A 142 21.03 1.61 -13.87
N LYS A 143 20.26 2.29 -14.71
CA LYS A 143 19.81 1.79 -16.00
C LYS A 143 20.66 2.38 -17.10
#